data_AF-A0A9W8YCQ1-F1
#
_entry.id   AF-A0A9W8YCQ1-F1
#
_cell.length_a   1.000
_cell.length_b   1.000
_cell.length_c   1.000
_cell.angle_alpha   90.00
_cell.angle_beta   90.00
_cell.angle_gamma   90.00
#
_symmetry.space_group_name_H-M   'P 1'
#
loop_
_entity.id
_entity.type
_entity.pdbx_description
1 polymer ?
#
loop_
_entity_poly.entity_id
_entity_poly.type
_entity_poly.pdbx_seq_one_letter_code
_entity_poly.pdbx_strand_id
1 'polypeptide(L)'
;MFPMNPNLHVDGKVCLSLLGTWEAGNKGEEWQPGQSTILQVLISIQAMIFCENPIENEPGGFGMLPSNPSQFNGSIKRLVMRHAMYDWAQSPLPFWKEISDRHFRKNGDRILQTVDRWLGEGELSAVRIVGVRNPGVDAGLLVSNLYEVLKKYGATYVPLNMGTASSQQLPSRGGPAYGGGGDRFSGGGRFNGPGGKNSFGSSPGSRYGRGW
;
A
#
# COMPACT_ATOMS: atom_id res chain seq x y z
N MET A 1 5.42 -3.24 -9.71
CA MET A 1 5.49 -2.51 -8.43
C MET A 1 5.11 -3.49 -7.33
N PHE A 2 5.63 -3.33 -6.12
CA PHE A 2 5.34 -4.22 -4.99
C PHE A 2 4.05 -3.77 -4.29
N PRO A 3 3.12 -4.67 -3.89
CA PRO A 3 1.91 -4.28 -3.18
C PRO A 3 2.24 -3.75 -1.77
N MET A 4 1.41 -2.83 -1.26
CA MET A 4 1.60 -2.29 0.09
C MET A 4 1.10 -3.25 1.17
N ASN A 5 0.15 -4.12 0.83
CA ASN A 5 -0.41 -5.17 1.68
C ASN A 5 -0.98 -6.27 0.74
N PRO A 6 -0.96 -7.57 1.11
CA PRO A 6 -1.65 -8.62 0.36
C PRO A 6 -3.12 -8.31 -0.02
N ASN A 7 -3.84 -7.58 0.85
CA ASN A 7 -5.19 -7.12 0.61
C ASN A 7 -5.29 -5.73 -0.07
N LEU A 8 -4.16 -5.09 -0.41
CA LEU A 8 -4.08 -3.83 -1.16
C LEU A 8 -3.16 -3.98 -2.37
N HIS A 9 -3.77 -4.31 -3.50
CA HIS A 9 -3.09 -4.64 -4.73
C HIS A 9 -2.49 -3.40 -5.40
N VAL A 10 -1.53 -3.64 -6.29
CA VAL A 10 -0.77 -2.62 -7.03
C VAL A 10 -1.66 -1.79 -7.96
N ASP A 11 -2.72 -2.39 -8.48
CA ASP A 11 -3.74 -1.76 -9.33
C ASP A 11 -4.81 -0.99 -8.53
N GLY A 12 -4.71 -1.01 -7.19
CA GLY A 12 -5.66 -0.35 -6.30
C GLY A 12 -6.84 -1.22 -5.87
N LYS A 13 -6.90 -2.50 -6.27
CA LYS A 13 -7.92 -3.41 -5.75
C LYS A 13 -7.74 -3.61 -4.24
N VAL A 14 -8.84 -3.46 -3.50
CA VAL A 14 -8.93 -3.71 -2.05
C VAL A 14 -9.67 -5.02 -1.82
N CYS A 15 -9.08 -5.93 -1.05
CA CYS A 15 -9.65 -7.24 -0.74
C CYS A 15 -10.25 -7.24 0.67
N LEU A 16 -11.58 -7.26 0.75
CA LEU A 16 -12.35 -7.36 1.98
C LEU A 16 -13.55 -8.28 1.77
N SER A 17 -13.88 -9.12 2.75
CA SER A 17 -15.11 -9.93 2.77
C SER A 17 -16.34 -9.04 2.60
N LEU A 18 -16.39 -7.92 3.34
CA LEU A 18 -17.42 -6.90 3.26
C LEU A 18 -17.63 -6.31 1.86
N LEU A 19 -16.59 -6.28 1.02
CA LEU A 19 -16.69 -5.79 -0.36
C LEU A 19 -16.91 -6.93 -1.38
N GLY A 20 -17.01 -8.18 -0.94
CA GLY A 20 -17.09 -9.36 -1.81
C GLY A 20 -15.83 -9.60 -2.64
N THR A 21 -14.70 -8.98 -2.27
CA THR A 21 -13.44 -9.05 -3.02
C THR A 21 -12.42 -10.00 -2.39
N TRP A 22 -12.79 -10.67 -1.29
CA TRP A 22 -11.97 -11.67 -0.60
C TRP A 22 -12.66 -13.04 -0.60
N GLU A 23 -12.05 -14.01 -1.28
CA GLU A 23 -12.67 -15.32 -1.55
C GLU A 23 -12.81 -16.22 -0.31
N ALA A 24 -12.03 -15.97 0.74
CA ALA A 24 -12.08 -16.72 1.99
C ALA A 24 -13.02 -16.12 3.05
N GLY A 25 -13.87 -15.15 2.68
CA GLY A 25 -14.88 -14.57 3.57
C GLY A 25 -15.97 -15.58 3.98
N ASN A 26 -16.50 -15.45 5.20
CA ASN A 26 -17.62 -16.26 5.64
C ASN A 26 -18.93 -15.74 5.05
N LYS A 27 -19.90 -16.65 4.86
CA LYS A 27 -21.27 -16.27 4.51
C LYS A 27 -21.83 -15.31 5.56
N GLY A 28 -22.30 -14.15 5.12
CA GLY A 28 -22.88 -13.10 5.98
C GLY A 28 -21.94 -11.93 6.27
N GLU A 29 -20.65 -12.05 5.96
CA GLU A 29 -19.68 -10.94 6.08
C GLU A 29 -19.74 -9.98 4.89
N GLU A 30 -20.35 -10.38 3.77
CA GLU A 30 -20.52 -9.58 2.56
C GLU A 30 -21.41 -8.35 2.77
N TRP A 31 -21.32 -7.38 1.86
CA TRP A 31 -22.13 -6.18 1.87
C TRP A 31 -23.64 -6.48 1.95
N GLN A 32 -24.31 -5.93 2.96
CA GLN A 32 -25.75 -6.06 3.16
C GLN A 32 -26.44 -4.70 2.93
N PRO A 33 -27.24 -4.55 1.86
CA PRO A 33 -27.98 -3.32 1.61
C PRO A 33 -28.87 -2.93 2.78
N GLY A 34 -28.81 -1.66 3.20
CA GLY A 34 -29.58 -1.13 4.32
C GLY A 34 -29.03 -1.47 5.71
N GLN A 35 -27.95 -2.25 5.81
CA GLN A 35 -27.28 -2.57 7.08
C GLN A 35 -25.80 -2.18 7.08
N SER A 36 -25.09 -2.48 5.99
CA SER A 36 -23.68 -2.14 5.86
C SER A 36 -23.48 -0.64 5.64
N THR A 37 -22.37 -0.11 6.14
CA THR A 37 -22.05 1.32 6.08
C THR A 37 -20.66 1.57 5.51
N ILE A 38 -20.47 2.76 4.92
CA ILE A 38 -19.14 3.22 4.50
C ILE A 38 -18.20 3.28 5.71
N LEU A 39 -18.71 3.64 6.89
CA LEU A 39 -17.91 3.65 8.12
C LEU A 39 -17.33 2.27 8.45
N GLN A 40 -18.12 1.20 8.31
CA GLN A 40 -17.61 -0.17 8.48
C GLN A 40 -16.50 -0.48 7.49
N VAL A 41 -16.64 -0.09 6.22
CA VAL A 41 -15.57 -0.28 5.23
C VAL A 41 -14.28 0.45 5.66
N LEU A 42 -14.39 1.70 6.12
CA LEU A 42 -13.23 2.48 6.58
C LEU A 42 -12.56 1.86 7.81
N ILE A 43 -13.36 1.38 8.77
CA ILE A 43 -12.86 0.69 9.97
C ILE A 43 -12.20 -0.64 9.57
N SER A 44 -12.78 -1.42 8.67
CA SER A 44 -12.21 -2.67 8.17
C SER A 44 -10.86 -2.45 7.49
N ILE A 45 -10.72 -1.40 6.66
CA ILE A 45 -9.43 -1.03 6.06
C ILE A 45 -8.40 -0.70 7.16
N GLN A 46 -8.78 0.13 8.14
CA GLN A 46 -7.87 0.53 9.22
C GLN A 46 -7.45 -0.66 10.09
N ALA A 47 -8.39 -1.55 10.43
CA ALA A 47 -8.14 -2.67 11.34
C ALA A 47 -7.39 -3.82 10.68
N MET A 48 -7.65 -4.09 9.40
CA MET A 48 -7.16 -5.31 8.74
C MET A 48 -6.03 -5.05 7.76
N ILE A 49 -6.00 -3.90 7.08
CA ILE A 49 -4.99 -3.61 6.05
C ILE A 49 -3.81 -2.82 6.63
N PHE A 50 -4.08 -1.87 7.53
CA PHE A 50 -3.04 -1.05 8.16
C PHE A 50 -2.56 -1.64 9.49
N CYS A 51 -1.96 -2.84 9.41
CA CYS A 51 -1.45 -3.59 10.55
C CYS A 51 0.09 -3.57 10.67
N GLU A 52 0.62 -4.03 11.82
CA GLU A 52 2.07 -4.04 12.11
C GLU A 52 2.86 -5.03 11.22
N ASN A 53 2.26 -6.16 10.86
CA ASN A 53 2.88 -7.22 10.06
C ASN A 53 1.98 -7.56 8.85
N PRO A 54 2.01 -6.77 7.77
CA PRO A 54 1.07 -6.95 6.66
C PRO A 54 1.30 -8.23 5.87
N ILE A 55 2.46 -8.88 6.01
CA ILE A 55 2.72 -10.21 5.42
C ILE A 55 1.78 -11.30 5.97
N GLU A 56 1.28 -11.13 7.20
CA GLU A 56 0.36 -12.10 7.83
C GLU A 56 -1.03 -12.14 7.17
N ASN A 57 -1.32 -11.15 6.31
CA ASN A 57 -2.56 -11.12 5.55
C ASN A 57 -2.52 -12.00 4.27
N GLU A 58 -1.36 -12.57 3.93
CA GLU A 58 -1.24 -13.46 2.77
C GLU A 58 -1.97 -14.79 3.05
N PRO A 59 -2.92 -15.20 2.18
CA PRO A 59 -3.67 -16.43 2.41
C PRO A 59 -2.78 -17.66 2.15
N GLY A 60 -2.74 -18.59 3.10
CA GLY A 60 -2.03 -19.86 2.92
C GLY A 60 -0.50 -19.81 3.15
N GLY A 61 0.03 -18.72 3.72
CA GLY A 61 1.45 -18.57 4.08
C GLY A 61 2.25 -17.76 3.06
N PHE A 62 3.59 -17.76 3.18
CA PHE A 62 4.48 -16.79 2.53
C PHE A 62 4.57 -16.84 0.99
N GLY A 63 3.89 -17.76 0.31
CA GLY A 63 3.81 -17.84 -1.16
C GLY A 63 5.11 -17.45 -1.90
N MET A 64 5.01 -16.42 -2.76
CA MET A 64 6.12 -15.78 -3.49
C MET A 64 6.68 -14.53 -2.77
N LEU A 65 6.12 -14.17 -1.62
CA LEU A 65 6.54 -13.01 -0.85
C LEU A 65 7.80 -13.33 -0.03
N PRO A 66 8.56 -12.31 0.39
CA PRO A 66 9.65 -12.51 1.34
C PRO A 66 9.16 -13.30 2.55
N SER A 67 9.77 -14.46 2.80
CA SER A 67 9.49 -15.27 3.99
C SER A 67 9.93 -14.60 5.30
N ASN A 68 10.67 -13.49 5.20
CA ASN A 68 11.12 -12.68 6.33
C ASN A 68 10.18 -11.46 6.53
N PRO A 69 9.36 -11.43 7.59
CA PRO A 69 8.46 -10.31 7.89
C PRO A 69 9.15 -8.94 8.01
N SER A 70 10.37 -8.90 8.55
CA SER A 70 11.12 -7.65 8.71
C SER A 70 11.50 -7.05 7.35
N GLN A 71 11.90 -7.90 6.39
CA GLN A 71 12.20 -7.45 5.04
C GLN A 71 10.95 -6.94 4.32
N PHE A 72 9.83 -7.65 4.47
CA PHE A 72 8.54 -7.21 3.92
C PHE A 72 8.16 -5.83 4.48
N ASN A 73 8.20 -5.68 5.81
CA ASN A 73 7.92 -4.42 6.50
C ASN A 73 8.83 -3.29 6.03
N GLY A 74 10.11 -3.55 5.80
CA GLY A 74 11.03 -2.54 5.27
C GLY A 74 10.66 -2.05 3.87
N SER A 75 10.18 -2.95 3.01
CA SER A 75 9.64 -2.56 1.70
C SER A 75 8.38 -1.70 1.83
N ILE A 76 7.48 -2.06 2.74
CA ILE A 76 6.25 -1.28 2.98
C ILE A 76 6.59 0.10 3.53
N LYS A 77 7.48 0.21 4.53
CA LYS A 77 7.94 1.49 5.10
C LYS A 77 8.50 2.42 4.03
N ARG A 78 9.32 1.90 3.10
CA ARG A 78 9.81 2.68 1.95
C ARG A 78 8.69 3.16 1.03
N LEU A 79 7.71 2.31 0.72
CA LEU A 79 6.56 2.69 -0.10
C LEU A 79 5.68 3.74 0.59
N VAL A 80 5.46 3.61 1.90
CA VAL A 80 4.74 4.60 2.73
C VAL A 80 5.48 5.93 2.71
N MET A 81 6.80 5.94 2.95
CA MET A 81 7.61 7.16 2.87
C MET A 81 7.52 7.83 1.50
N ARG A 82 7.64 7.04 0.42
CA ARG A 82 7.60 7.57 -0.96
C ARG A 82 6.22 8.11 -1.31
N HIS A 83 5.18 7.33 -1.10
CA HIS A 83 3.85 7.57 -1.68
C HIS A 83 2.83 8.14 -0.70
N ALA A 84 2.89 7.80 0.59
CA ALA A 84 1.93 8.30 1.57
C ALA A 84 2.45 9.51 2.35
N MET A 85 3.78 9.72 2.40
CA MET A 85 4.39 10.88 3.04
C MET A 85 4.90 11.90 2.02
N TYR A 86 5.92 11.56 1.22
CA TYR A 86 6.57 12.52 0.32
C TYR A 86 5.62 13.02 -0.79
N ASP A 87 4.95 12.14 -1.54
CA ASP A 87 4.05 12.58 -2.62
C ASP A 87 2.90 13.47 -2.10
N TRP A 88 2.30 13.11 -0.97
CA TRP A 88 1.20 13.86 -0.35
C TRP A 88 1.63 15.20 0.25
N ALA A 89 2.87 15.30 0.73
CA ALA A 89 3.42 16.56 1.22
C ALA A 89 3.95 17.44 0.07
N GLN A 90 4.51 16.85 -0.98
CA GLN A 90 5.10 17.61 -2.09
C GLN A 90 4.02 18.19 -3.01
N SER A 91 2.98 17.42 -3.31
CA SER A 91 1.91 17.83 -4.23
C SER A 91 0.55 17.27 -3.78
N PRO A 92 -0.01 17.77 -2.67
CA PRO A 92 -1.31 17.31 -2.20
C PRO A 92 -2.41 17.53 -3.25
N LEU A 93 -3.33 16.56 -3.37
CA LEU A 93 -4.48 16.69 -4.25
C LEU A 93 -5.36 17.88 -3.82
N PRO A 94 -5.92 18.68 -4.76
CA PRO A 94 -6.67 19.88 -4.42
C PRO A 94 -7.78 19.64 -3.40
N PHE A 95 -8.54 18.56 -3.56
CA PHE A 95 -9.62 18.19 -2.65
C PHE A 95 -9.15 17.90 -1.21
N TRP A 96 -7.94 17.33 -1.06
CA TRP A 96 -7.38 16.94 0.25
C TRP A 96 -6.35 17.94 0.78
N LYS A 97 -6.11 19.05 0.07
CA LYS A 97 -4.97 19.94 0.34
C LYS A 97 -4.97 20.48 1.77
N GLU A 98 -6.10 20.97 2.25
CA GLU A 98 -6.18 21.54 3.59
C GLU A 98 -5.88 20.50 4.68
N ILE A 99 -6.43 19.29 4.53
CA ILE A 99 -6.24 18.18 5.47
C ILE A 99 -4.79 17.71 5.44
N SER A 100 -4.22 17.53 4.25
CA SER A 100 -2.81 17.17 4.06
C SER A 100 -1.89 18.20 4.71
N ASP A 101 -2.10 19.48 4.41
CA ASP A 101 -1.28 20.56 4.94
C ASP A 101 -1.37 20.63 6.48
N ARG A 102 -2.57 20.49 7.05
CA ARG A 102 -2.76 20.47 8.50
C ARG A 102 -2.06 19.27 9.15
N HIS A 103 -2.15 18.09 8.53
CA HIS A 103 -1.48 16.89 9.01
C HIS A 103 0.04 17.08 9.06
N PHE A 104 0.66 17.54 7.98
CA PHE A 104 2.11 17.70 7.89
C PHE A 104 2.64 18.85 8.75
N ARG A 105 1.89 19.96 8.92
CA ARG A 105 2.25 21.01 9.90
C ARG A 105 2.26 20.47 11.33
N LYS A 106 1.26 19.67 11.70
CA LYS A 106 1.13 19.14 13.06
C LYS A 106 2.13 18.02 13.35
N ASN A 107 2.48 17.21 12.36
CA ASN A 107 3.21 15.96 12.56
C ASN A 107 4.61 15.92 11.92
N GLY A 108 5.06 16.98 11.24
CA GLY A 108 6.30 16.99 10.45
C GLY A 108 7.52 16.44 11.21
N ASP A 109 7.78 16.97 12.41
CA ASP A 109 8.91 16.51 13.23
C ASP A 109 8.77 15.06 13.68
N ARG A 110 7.56 14.64 14.07
CA ARG A 110 7.29 13.25 14.47
C ARG A 110 7.46 12.27 13.31
N ILE A 111 7.10 12.69 12.10
CA ILE A 111 7.32 11.90 10.87
C ILE A 111 8.83 11.76 10.65
N LEU A 112 9.59 12.85 10.73
CA LEU A 112 11.04 12.83 10.52
C LEU A 112 11.78 11.98 11.56
N GLN A 113 11.42 12.09 12.84
CA GLN A 113 11.95 11.23 13.90
C GLN A 113 11.64 9.75 13.65
N THR A 114 10.44 9.46 13.12
CA THR A 114 10.04 8.08 12.82
C THR A 114 10.88 7.48 11.70
N VAL A 115 11.07 8.22 10.60
CA VAL A 115 11.85 7.71 9.46
C VAL A 115 13.35 7.67 9.75
N ASP A 116 13.87 8.59 10.58
CA ASP A 116 15.27 8.56 11.02
C ASP A 116 15.55 7.34 11.89
N ARG A 117 14.62 7.00 12.80
CA ARG A 117 14.68 5.76 13.58
C ARG A 117 14.64 4.52 12.70
N TRP A 118 13.70 4.43 11.75
CA TRP A 118 13.63 3.30 10.81
C TRP A 118 14.93 3.15 10.00
N LEU A 119 15.57 4.26 9.66
CA LEU A 119 16.84 4.25 8.94
C LEU A 119 18.00 3.77 9.83
N GLY A 120 18.09 4.30 11.06
CA GLY A 120 19.11 3.91 12.04
C GLY A 120 19.00 2.46 12.51
N GLU A 121 17.77 1.92 12.59
CA GLU A 121 17.51 0.51 12.91
C GLU A 121 17.69 -0.44 11.70
N GLY A 122 18.04 0.09 10.52
CA GLY A 122 18.22 -0.73 9.30
C GLY A 122 16.93 -1.30 8.72
N GLU A 123 15.77 -0.86 9.21
CA GLU A 123 14.45 -1.31 8.78
C GLU A 123 14.10 -0.84 7.38
N LEU A 124 14.78 0.18 6.86
CA LEU A 124 14.63 0.64 5.49
C LEU A 124 15.60 -0.06 4.54
N SER A 125 16.06 -1.29 4.78
CA SER A 125 16.94 -2.01 3.85
C SER A 125 16.21 -2.45 2.58
N ALA A 126 16.91 -2.44 1.44
CA ALA A 126 16.32 -2.79 0.14
C ALA A 126 16.12 -4.31 0.04
N VAL A 127 14.91 -4.75 -0.31
CA VAL A 127 14.66 -6.16 -0.58
C VAL A 127 15.03 -6.50 -2.02
N ARG A 128 15.86 -7.52 -2.20
CA ARG A 128 16.02 -8.24 -3.49
C ARG A 128 14.97 -9.35 -3.53
N ILE A 129 13.82 -9.09 -4.14
CA ILE A 129 12.84 -10.13 -4.44
C ILE A 129 13.17 -10.71 -5.81
N VAL A 130 13.30 -12.03 -5.90
CA VAL A 130 13.56 -12.73 -7.16
C VAL A 130 12.46 -12.37 -8.17
N GLY A 131 12.85 -11.83 -9.33
CA GLY A 131 11.92 -11.48 -10.41
C GLY A 131 11.23 -10.12 -10.30
N VAL A 132 11.35 -9.38 -9.18
CA VAL A 132 10.75 -8.04 -9.03
C VAL A 132 11.84 -6.98 -9.03
N ARG A 133 11.87 -6.14 -10.07
CA ARG A 133 12.71 -4.93 -10.08
C ARG A 133 12.13 -3.93 -9.08
N ASN A 134 12.82 -3.73 -7.95
CA ASN A 134 12.57 -2.60 -7.08
C ASN A 134 13.27 -1.38 -7.72
N PRO A 135 12.54 -0.34 -8.17
CA PRO A 135 13.17 0.87 -8.66
C PRO A 135 13.90 1.50 -7.47
N GLY A 136 15.21 1.25 -7.40
CA GLY A 136 16.06 1.48 -6.24
C GLY A 136 16.18 2.94 -5.86
N VAL A 137 15.17 3.47 -5.18
CA VAL A 137 15.30 4.71 -4.42
C VAL A 137 16.11 4.38 -3.17
N ASP A 138 17.26 5.03 -3.04
CA ASP A 138 18.06 5.00 -1.84
C ASP A 138 17.24 5.53 -0.65
N ALA A 139 17.26 4.80 0.46
CA ALA A 139 16.45 5.16 1.63
C ALA A 139 16.93 6.48 2.25
N GLY A 140 18.25 6.72 2.26
CA GLY A 140 18.83 7.97 2.73
C GLY A 140 18.37 9.15 1.88
N LEU A 141 18.42 9.03 0.55
CA LEU A 141 17.93 10.06 -0.38
C LEU A 141 16.42 10.33 -0.19
N LEU A 142 15.62 9.29 0.08
CA LEU A 142 14.18 9.46 0.34
C LEU A 142 13.93 10.22 1.64
N VAL A 143 14.70 9.96 2.70
CA VAL A 143 14.64 10.76 3.94
C VAL A 143 15.05 12.20 3.69
N SER A 144 16.11 12.45 2.93
CA SER A 144 16.56 13.81 2.58
C SER A 144 15.47 14.58 1.82
N ASN A 145 14.84 13.94 0.83
CA ASN A 145 13.74 14.54 0.07
C ASN A 145 12.52 14.82 0.94
N LEU A 146 12.17 13.91 1.85
CA LEU A 146 11.06 14.11 2.78
C LEU A 146 11.34 15.26 3.75
N TYR A 147 12.56 15.35 4.28
CA TYR A 147 13.00 16.48 5.11
C TYR A 147 12.85 17.82 4.38
N GLU A 148 13.34 17.92 3.15
CA GLU A 148 13.23 19.14 2.35
C GLU A 148 11.78 19.60 2.13
N VAL A 149 10.87 18.64 1.91
CA VAL A 149 9.44 18.95 1.75
C VAL A 149 8.80 19.36 3.08
N LEU A 150 9.11 18.66 4.17
CA LEU A 150 8.51 18.93 5.48
C LEU A 150 8.99 20.25 6.11
N LYS A 151 10.15 20.79 5.72
CA LYS A 151 10.54 22.16 6.08
C LYS A 151 9.51 23.21 5.64
N LYS A 152 8.86 23.01 4.49
CA LYS A 152 7.77 23.90 4.01
C LYS A 152 6.56 23.92 4.95
N TYR A 153 6.41 22.86 5.75
CA TYR A 153 5.37 22.70 6.76
C TYR A 153 5.81 23.11 8.16
N GLY A 154 7.03 23.64 8.32
CA GLY A 154 7.56 24.10 9.61
C GLY A 154 8.25 23.03 10.44
N ALA A 155 8.61 21.88 9.84
CA ALA A 155 9.42 20.89 10.52
C ALA A 155 10.83 21.42 10.80
N THR A 156 11.34 21.17 12.00
CA THR A 156 12.62 21.64 12.53
C THR A 156 13.59 20.51 12.87
N TYR A 157 13.10 19.28 13.03
CA TYR A 157 13.94 18.13 13.33
C TYR A 157 14.80 17.76 12.12
N VAL A 158 16.11 17.57 12.34
CA VAL A 158 17.07 17.18 11.31
C VAL A 158 17.44 15.71 11.50
N PRO A 159 17.10 14.81 10.54
CA PRO A 159 17.48 13.40 10.61
C PRO A 159 19.00 13.22 10.63
N LEU A 160 19.51 12.34 11.49
CA LEU A 160 20.95 12.07 11.61
C LEU A 160 21.47 11.13 10.52
N ASN A 161 20.61 10.24 10.00
CA ASN A 161 21.02 9.17 9.09
C ASN A 161 20.73 9.46 7.61
N MET A 162 20.45 10.73 7.24
CA MET A 162 20.07 11.10 5.87
C MET A 162 21.22 10.98 4.86
N GLY A 163 20.89 10.60 3.61
CA GLY A 163 21.86 10.50 2.52
C GLY A 163 22.19 11.87 1.91
N THR A 164 23.32 11.97 1.18
CA THR A 164 23.60 13.19 0.42
C THR A 164 22.56 13.37 -0.68
N ALA A 165 21.84 14.49 -0.66
CA ALA A 165 20.95 14.87 -1.75
C ALA A 165 21.79 15.27 -2.97
N SER A 166 22.23 14.28 -3.75
CA SER A 166 22.65 14.55 -5.13
C SER A 166 21.41 15.00 -5.91
N SER A 167 21.60 15.82 -6.95
CA SER A 167 20.60 16.56 -7.73
C SER A 167 19.47 15.73 -8.38
N GLN A 168 19.35 14.44 -8.05
CA GLN A 168 18.28 13.54 -8.47
C GLN A 168 17.03 13.78 -7.62
N GLN A 169 16.19 14.73 -8.05
CA GLN A 169 14.81 14.79 -7.57
C GLN A 169 14.07 13.51 -7.96
N LEU A 170 13.26 12.99 -7.03
CA LEU A 170 12.38 11.87 -7.34
C LEU A 170 11.43 12.27 -8.48
N PRO A 171 11.22 11.41 -9.49
CA PRO A 171 10.25 11.72 -10.54
C PRO A 171 8.88 11.93 -9.89
N SER A 172 8.30 13.11 -10.14
CA SER A 172 6.95 13.45 -9.69
C SER A 172 5.97 12.51 -10.39
N ARG A 173 5.19 11.76 -9.62
CA ARG A 173 4.17 10.88 -10.20
C ARG A 173 3.01 11.75 -10.67
N GLY A 174 2.75 11.77 -11.97
CA GLY A 174 1.50 12.29 -12.52
C GLY A 174 0.33 11.59 -11.81
N GLY A 175 -0.53 12.36 -11.15
CA GLY A 175 -1.67 11.81 -10.42
C GLY A 175 -2.61 11.03 -11.35
N PRO A 176 -3.40 10.08 -10.84
CA PRO A 176 -4.45 9.47 -11.63
C PRO A 176 -5.43 10.57 -12.03
N ALA A 177 -5.53 10.84 -13.33
CA ALA A 177 -6.62 11.63 -13.89
C ALA A 177 -7.91 10.82 -13.66
N TYR A 178 -8.68 11.20 -12.65
CA TYR A 178 -10.10 10.87 -12.62
C TYR A 178 -10.78 11.73 -13.69
N GLY A 179 -10.58 11.34 -14.95
CA GLY A 179 -11.18 11.95 -16.13
C GLY A 179 -12.32 11.07 -16.61
N GLY A 180 -13.54 11.58 -16.46
CA GLY A 180 -14.74 10.97 -17.03
C GLY A 180 -14.73 10.98 -18.57
N GLY A 181 -15.46 10.02 -19.13
CA GLY A 181 -15.65 9.79 -20.55
C GLY A 181 -15.76 8.27 -20.72
N GLY A 182 -16.95 7.69 -20.85
CA GLY A 182 -17.95 8.00 -21.85
C GLY A 182 -18.09 6.73 -22.69
N ASP A 183 -19.33 6.32 -22.88
CA ASP A 183 -19.72 5.02 -23.43
C ASP A 183 -18.96 4.57 -24.68
N ARG A 184 -18.81 3.24 -24.81
CA ARG A 184 -18.97 2.53 -26.10
C ARG A 184 -19.14 1.02 -25.89
N PHE A 185 -20.40 0.61 -25.94
CA PHE A 185 -20.79 -0.69 -26.47
C PHE A 185 -20.25 -0.85 -27.91
N SER A 186 -19.68 -2.01 -28.23
CA SER A 186 -19.94 -2.79 -29.46
C SER A 186 -18.92 -3.91 -29.65
N GLY A 187 -19.39 -5.09 -30.05
CA GLY A 187 -18.62 -6.00 -30.92
C GLY A 187 -18.40 -7.40 -30.39
N GLY A 188 -19.25 -8.33 -30.81
CA GLY A 188 -19.19 -9.74 -30.44
C GLY A 188 -18.01 -10.53 -31.03
N GLY A 189 -17.75 -11.69 -30.43
CA GLY A 189 -16.81 -12.68 -30.91
C GLY A 189 -16.99 -14.00 -30.18
N ARG A 190 -17.83 -14.88 -30.73
CA ARG A 190 -18.01 -16.28 -30.30
C ARG A 190 -16.75 -17.08 -30.63
N PHE A 191 -16.29 -17.91 -29.69
CA PHE A 191 -15.56 -19.14 -30.02
C PHE A 191 -15.91 -20.25 -29.03
N ASN A 192 -16.15 -21.45 -29.56
CA ASN A 192 -16.78 -22.58 -28.91
C ASN A 192 -15.76 -23.75 -28.80
N GLY A 193 -15.49 -24.19 -27.56
CA GLY A 193 -15.09 -25.55 -27.12
C GLY A 193 -13.71 -26.13 -27.49
N PRO A 194 -13.31 -27.31 -26.94
CA PRO A 194 -13.94 -28.08 -25.85
C PRO A 194 -12.97 -28.58 -24.74
N GLY A 195 -13.55 -28.97 -23.59
CA GLY A 195 -13.17 -30.17 -22.81
C GLY A 195 -11.84 -30.21 -22.04
N GLY A 196 -11.92 -30.08 -20.71
CA GLY A 196 -10.82 -30.42 -19.79
C GLY A 196 -11.26 -30.41 -18.34
N LYS A 197 -11.87 -31.50 -17.87
CA LYS A 197 -12.20 -31.73 -16.46
C LYS A 197 -10.90 -31.96 -15.69
N ASN A 198 -10.51 -31.04 -14.81
CA ASN A 198 -9.59 -31.34 -13.72
C ASN A 198 -10.32 -31.08 -12.39
N SER A 199 -10.93 -32.15 -11.89
CA SER A 199 -11.29 -32.29 -10.49
C SER A 199 -10.02 -32.34 -9.65
N PHE A 200 -9.81 -31.38 -8.76
CA PHE A 200 -8.87 -31.54 -7.65
C PHE A 200 -9.57 -31.27 -6.33
N GLY A 201 -9.79 -32.39 -5.64
CA GLY A 201 -9.83 -32.59 -4.19
C GLY A 201 -10.19 -31.41 -3.31
N SER A 202 -11.39 -31.49 -2.74
CA SER A 202 -11.67 -30.97 -1.41
C SER A 202 -10.61 -31.47 -0.43
N SER A 203 -9.85 -30.54 0.16
CA SER A 203 -9.01 -30.82 1.33
C SER A 203 -9.50 -29.94 2.49
N PRO A 204 -9.66 -30.48 3.71
CA PRO A 204 -10.41 -29.85 4.77
C PRO A 204 -9.56 -28.83 5.55
N GLY A 205 -10.16 -27.67 5.84
CA GLY A 205 -9.86 -26.83 6.99
C GLY A 205 -8.40 -26.43 7.22
N SER A 206 -7.92 -25.39 6.54
CA SER A 206 -6.82 -24.58 7.05
C SER A 206 -7.38 -23.25 7.56
N ARG A 207 -7.57 -23.20 8.88
CA ARG A 207 -8.13 -22.09 9.63
C ARG A 207 -7.01 -21.08 9.95
N TYR A 208 -6.45 -20.41 8.94
CA TYR A 208 -5.47 -19.34 9.16
C TYR A 208 -5.70 -18.20 8.18
N GLY A 209 -6.50 -17.25 8.64
CA GLY A 209 -6.92 -16.04 7.97
C GLY A 209 -8.14 -15.58 8.76
N ARG A 210 -7.97 -14.58 9.63
CA ARG A 210 -9.10 -14.03 10.38
C ARG A 210 -10.00 -13.29 9.39
N GLY A 211 -10.99 -13.99 8.84
CA GLY A 211 -12.15 -13.35 8.24
C GLY A 211 -12.94 -12.64 9.33
N TRP A 212 -13.25 -11.36 9.08
CA TRP A 212 -14.31 -10.59 9.70
C TRP A 212 -14.86 -9.64 8.63
#